data_AF-A0A9X8VK86-F1
#
_entry.id   AF-A0A9X8VK86-F1
#
_cell.length_a   1.000
_cell.length_b   1.000
_cell.length_c   1.000
_cell.angle_alpha   90.00
_cell.angle_beta   90.00
_cell.angle_gamma   90.00
#
_symmetry.space_group_name_H-M   'P 1'
#
loop_
_entity.id
_entity.type
_entity.pdbx_description
1 polymer ?
#
loop_
_entity_poly.entity_id
_entity_poly.type
_entity_poly.pdbx_seq_one_letter_code
_entity_poly.pdbx_strand_id
1 'polypeptide(L)'
;RYAQALRQAGQPQQADALFRQLALRQHANPQLTYAYALYLSGSDRDRQALAQLNTLPAAQWNDNMRELAQRLKMQAVIEHAERLRAAGD
;
A
#
# COMPACT_ATOMS: atom_id res chain seq x y z
N ARG A 1 13.94 3.61 4.50
CA ARG A 1 15.02 2.67 4.10
C ARG A 1 14.75 1.20 4.50
N TYR A 2 13.78 0.89 5.36
CA TYR A 2 13.41 -0.50 5.71
C TYR A 2 12.74 -1.27 4.55
N ALA A 3 11.83 -0.62 3.82
CA ALA A 3 11.09 -1.24 2.71
C ALA A 3 11.95 -1.59 1.48
N GLN A 4 13.06 -0.88 1.26
CA GLN A 4 14.00 -1.18 0.16
C GLN A 4 14.89 -2.40 0.47
N ALA A 5 15.32 -2.56 1.72
CA ALA A 5 16.12 -3.71 2.15
C ALA A 5 15.32 -5.03 2.04
N LEU A 6 14.02 -5.01 2.35
CA LEU A 6 13.14 -6.17 2.22
C LEU A 6 12.89 -6.60 0.77
N ARG A 7 13.00 -5.69 -0.21
CA ARG A 7 12.88 -6.05 -1.64
C ARG A 7 14.13 -6.71 -2.19
N GLN A 8 15.32 -6.26 -1.79
CA GLN A 8 16.58 -6.82 -2.29
C GLN A 8 16.89 -8.22 -1.73
N ALA A 9 16.28 -8.62 -0.61
CA ALA A 9 16.45 -9.95 -0.03
C ALA A 9 15.69 -11.08 -0.78
N GLY A 10 14.96 -10.79 -1.87
CA GLY A 10 14.37 -11.80 -2.74
C GLY A 10 13.22 -12.62 -2.12
N GLN A 11 12.64 -12.19 -1.00
CA GLN A 11 11.61 -12.96 -0.29
C GLN A 11 10.36 -12.10 0.01
N PRO A 12 9.65 -11.64 -1.02
CA PRO A 12 8.39 -10.91 -0.83
C PRO A 12 7.39 -11.70 0.03
N GLN A 13 7.38 -13.02 -0.08
CA GLN A 13 6.52 -13.91 0.71
C GLN A 13 6.79 -13.84 2.22
N GLN A 14 8.05 -13.72 2.66
CA GLN A 14 8.37 -13.59 4.09
C GLN A 14 8.03 -12.21 4.62
N ALA A 15 8.29 -11.16 3.84
CA ALA A 15 7.87 -9.80 4.18
C ALA A 15 6.33 -9.73 4.32
N ASP A 16 5.59 -10.36 3.40
CA ASP A 16 4.13 -10.46 3.44
C ASP A 16 3.62 -11.22 4.67
N ALA A 17 4.29 -12.32 5.06
CA ALA A 17 3.93 -13.08 6.26
C ALA A 17 4.17 -12.25 7.53
N LEU A 18 5.31 -11.56 7.62
CA LEU A 18 5.66 -10.69 8.73
C LEU A 18 4.67 -9.53 8.87
N PHE A 19 4.39 -8.81 7.78
CA PHE A 19 3.44 -7.70 7.80
C PHE A 19 2.03 -8.15 8.15
N ARG A 20 1.59 -9.32 7.68
CA ARG A 20 0.29 -9.89 8.08
C ARG A 20 0.22 -10.20 9.57
N GLN A 21 1.25 -10.84 10.14
CA GLN A 21 1.30 -11.10 11.58
C GLN A 21 1.32 -9.81 12.41
N LEU A 22 2.06 -8.80 11.95
CA LEU A 22 2.13 -7.51 12.62
C LEU A 22 0.79 -6.76 12.50
N ALA A 23 0.14 -6.77 11.33
CA ALA A 23 -1.15 -6.12 11.12
C ALA A 23 -2.24 -6.74 12.01
N LEU A 24 -2.23 -8.05 12.21
CA LEU A 24 -3.16 -8.72 13.14
C LEU A 24 -2.95 -8.26 14.58
N ARG A 25 -1.70 -8.05 15.01
CA ARG A 25 -1.39 -7.61 16.39
C ARG A 25 -1.52 -6.11 16.60
N GLN A 26 -1.29 -5.30 15.58
CA GLN A 26 -1.12 -3.85 15.66
C GLN A 26 -1.94 -3.10 14.60
N HIS A 27 -3.14 -3.60 14.33
CA HIS A 27 -4.17 -3.03 13.46
C HIS A 27 -4.44 -1.53 13.65
N ALA A 28 -4.24 -0.98 14.86
CA ALA A 28 -4.42 0.44 15.15
C ALA A 28 -3.10 1.25 15.17
N ASN A 29 -1.97 0.68 14.74
CA ASN A 29 -0.70 1.39 14.71
C ASN A 29 -0.53 2.16 13.39
N PRO A 30 -0.51 3.51 13.41
CA PRO A 30 -0.38 4.31 12.20
C PRO A 30 0.93 4.04 11.44
N GLN A 31 2.05 3.93 12.14
CA GLN A 31 3.35 3.73 11.51
C GLN A 31 3.43 2.40 10.76
N LEU A 32 2.90 1.33 11.38
CA LEU A 32 2.90 0.00 10.75
C LEU A 32 2.02 -0.03 9.49
N THR A 33 0.83 0.57 9.58
CA THR A 33 -0.11 0.66 8.46
C THR A 33 0.54 1.39 7.27
N TYR A 34 1.21 2.50 7.52
CA TYR A 34 1.93 3.24 6.47
C TYR A 34 3.11 2.44 5.90
N ALA A 35 3.90 1.79 6.75
CA ALA A 35 5.01 0.94 6.28
C ALA A 35 4.53 -0.22 5.41
N TYR A 36 3.39 -0.85 5.77
CA TYR A 36 2.83 -1.94 4.99
C TYR A 36 2.25 -1.44 3.66
N ALA A 37 1.54 -0.31 3.68
CA ALA A 37 1.05 0.33 2.45
C ALA A 37 2.18 0.71 1.48
N LEU A 38 3.29 1.25 1.98
CA LEU A 38 4.49 1.53 1.16
C LEU A 38 5.09 0.27 0.54
N TYR A 39 5.16 -0.80 1.33
CA TYR A 39 5.66 -2.08 0.86
C TYR A 39 4.79 -2.63 -0.28
N LEU A 40 3.47 -2.66 -0.08
CA LEU A 40 2.48 -3.09 -1.08
C LEU A 40 2.56 -2.23 -2.34
N SER A 41 2.62 -0.91 -2.21
CA SER A 41 2.61 0.00 -3.36
C SER A 41 3.77 -0.25 -4.31
N GLY A 42 5.02 -0.36 -3.82
CA GLY A 42 6.11 -0.65 -4.77
C GLY A 42 6.30 -2.14 -5.09
N SER A 43 5.32 -2.99 -4.77
CA SER A 43 5.15 -4.31 -5.38
C SER A 43 3.94 -4.30 -6.33
N ASP A 44 3.58 -3.12 -6.86
CA ASP A 44 2.46 -2.88 -7.79
C ASP A 44 1.08 -3.29 -7.22
N ARG A 45 0.99 -3.39 -5.89
CA ARG A 45 -0.25 -3.73 -5.16
C ARG A 45 -0.93 -2.47 -4.66
N ASP A 46 -1.06 -1.47 -5.52
CA ASP A 46 -1.51 -0.12 -5.15
C ASP A 46 -2.94 -0.10 -4.57
N ARG A 47 -3.86 -0.94 -5.08
CA ARG A 47 -5.21 -1.06 -4.51
C ARG A 47 -5.19 -1.63 -3.09
N GLN A 48 -4.33 -2.61 -2.84
CA GLN A 48 -4.17 -3.19 -1.50
C GLN A 48 -3.50 -2.19 -0.55
N ALA A 49 -2.52 -1.43 -1.04
CA ALA A 49 -1.90 -0.36 -0.29
C ALA A 49 -2.93 0.72 0.14
N LEU A 50 -3.84 1.10 -0.76
CA LEU A 50 -4.88 2.08 -0.46
C LEU A 50 -5.89 1.53 0.56
N ALA A 51 -6.32 0.27 0.38
CA ALA A 51 -7.20 -0.40 1.34
C ALA A 51 -6.56 -0.46 2.73
N GLN A 52 -5.25 -0.75 2.80
CA GLN A 52 -4.49 -0.78 4.04
C GLN A 52 -4.46 0.60 4.73
N LEU A 53 -4.25 1.71 4.00
CA LEU A 53 -4.31 3.05 4.60
C LEU A 53 -5.71 3.38 5.13
N ASN A 54 -6.75 2.96 4.40
CA ASN A 54 -8.14 3.18 4.78
C ASN A 54 -8.60 2.37 6.01
N THR A 55 -7.78 1.44 6.55
CA THR A 55 -8.09 0.80 7.83
C THR A 55 -7.91 1.75 9.02
N LEU A 56 -7.18 2.86 8.83
CA LEU A 56 -7.01 3.89 9.84
C LEU A 56 -8.02 5.04 9.64
N PRO A 57 -8.54 5.62 10.73
CA PRO A 57 -9.27 6.88 10.65
C PRO A 57 -8.40 7.98 10.04
N ALA A 58 -8.96 8.79 9.15
CA ALA A 58 -8.25 9.89 8.47
C ALA A 58 -7.62 10.91 9.46
N ALA A 59 -8.17 11.03 10.67
CA ALA A 59 -7.60 11.84 11.75
C ALA A 59 -6.21 11.36 12.21
N GLN A 60 -5.90 10.07 12.03
CA GLN A 60 -4.59 9.50 12.37
C GLN A 60 -3.59 9.59 11.21
N TRP A 61 -4.02 10.08 10.04
CA TRP A 61 -3.15 10.19 8.88
C TRP A 61 -2.23 11.39 9.01
N ASN A 62 -0.94 11.15 8.82
CA ASN A 62 0.04 12.21 8.60
C ASN A 62 0.09 12.60 7.11
N ASP A 63 0.86 13.64 6.79
CA ASP A 63 0.94 14.17 5.43
C ASP A 63 1.50 13.13 4.44
N ASN A 64 2.52 12.36 4.85
CA ASN A 64 3.07 11.28 4.02
C ASN A 64 2.02 10.21 3.65
N MET A 65 1.13 9.85 4.58
CA MET A 65 0.03 8.91 4.31
C MET A 65 -1.00 9.51 3.35
N ARG A 66 -1.32 10.79 3.51
CA ARG A 66 -2.27 11.50 2.63
C ARG A 66 -1.73 11.59 1.21
N GLU A 67 -0.45 11.95 1.06
CA GLU A 67 0.24 11.99 -0.23
C GLU A 67 0.27 10.62 -0.90
N LEU A 68 0.63 9.57 -0.15
CA LEU A 68 0.60 8.21 -0.66
C LEU A 68 -0.81 7.83 -1.13
N ALA A 69 -1.83 8.07 -0.30
CA ALA A 69 -3.21 7.77 -0.65
C ALA A 69 -3.69 8.53 -1.90
N GLN A 70 -3.31 9.80 -2.06
CA GLN A 70 -3.63 10.57 -3.27
C GLN A 70 -2.97 9.97 -4.51
N ARG A 71 -1.68 9.62 -4.44
CA ARG A 71 -0.97 8.95 -5.54
C ARG A 71 -1.65 7.63 -5.92
N LEU A 72 -1.96 6.80 -4.94
CA LEU A 72 -2.59 5.49 -5.14
C LEU A 72 -3.98 5.62 -5.80
N LYS A 73 -4.78 6.60 -5.37
CA LYS A 73 -6.08 6.89 -5.99
C LYS A 73 -5.94 7.33 -7.45
N MET A 74 -4.97 8.19 -7.74
CA MET A 74 -4.70 8.63 -9.11
C MET A 74 -4.28 7.48 -10.02
N GLN A 75 -3.39 6.60 -9.56
CA GLN A 75 -2.97 5.41 -10.31
C GLN A 75 -4.16 4.49 -10.60
N ALA A 76 -5.04 4.25 -9.62
CA ALA A 76 -6.23 3.43 -9.83
C ALA A 76 -7.20 4.00 -10.89
N VAL A 77 -7.33 5.33 -10.97
CA VAL A 77 -8.15 5.99 -12.00
C VAL A 77 -7.53 5.81 -13.39
N ILE A 78 -6.21 5.98 -13.50
CA ILE A 78 -5.48 5.78 -14.77
C ILE A 78 -5.59 4.33 -15.24
N GLU A 79 -5.30 3.35 -14.36
CA GLU A 79 -5.46 1.92 -14.68
C GLU A 79 -6.88 1.55 -15.09
N HIS A 80 -7.89 2.21 -14.52
CA HIS A 80 -9.28 1.97 -14.89
C HIS A 80 -9.58 2.54 -16.28
N ALA A 81 -9.14 3.77 -16.57
CA ALA A 81 -9.29 4.40 -17.87
C ALA A 81 -8.55 3.62 -18.98
N GLU A 82 -7.36 3.11 -18.70
CA GLU A 82 -6.60 2.25 -19.62
C GLU A 82 -7.33 0.96 -19.96
N ARG A 83 -7.90 0.29 -18.95
CA ARG A 83 -8.70 -0.92 -19.18
C ARG A 83 -9.98 -0.64 -19.96
N LEU A 84 -10.65 0.48 -19.73
CA LEU A 84 -11.81 0.88 -20.52
C LEU A 84 -11.45 1.12 -21.98
N ARG A 85 -10.30 1.76 -22.25
CA ARG A 85 -9.79 1.94 -23.62
C ARG A 85 -9.48 0.58 -24.27
N ALA A 86 -8.69 -0.26 -23.60
CA ALA A 86 -8.29 -1.58 -24.13
C ALA A 86 -9.45 -2.57 -24.33
N ALA A 87 -10.59 -2.36 -23.67
CA ALA A 87 -11.79 -3.18 -23.87
C ALA A 87 -12.73 -2.66 -24.97
N GLY A 88 -12.47 -1.43 -25.47
CA GLY A 88 -13.22 -0.81 -26.56
C GLY A 88 -12.52 -0.90 -27.93
N ASP A 89 -11.24 -1.27 -27.97
CA ASP A 89 -10.48 -1.66 -29.16
C ASP A 89 -10.65 -3.16 -29.47
#